data_AF-A0A399R9M8-F1
#
_entry.id   AF-A0A399R9M8-F1
#
_cell.length_a   1.000
_cell.length_b   1.000
_cell.length_c   1.000
_cell.angle_alpha   90.00
_cell.angle_beta   90.00
_cell.angle_gamma   90.00
#
_symmetry.space_group_name_H-M   'P 1'
#
loop_
_entity.id
_entity.type
_entity.pdbx_description
1 polymer ?
#
loop_
_entity_poly.entity_id
_entity_poly.type
_entity_poly.pdbx_seq_one_letter_code
_entity_poly.pdbx_strand_id
1 'polypeptide(L)'
;MPKRRWQTATLRRSNNTPNGASASSRTCWTRKTGSPCQISSSLKARAILKRCDQDIWQPNRQAGRRPRKITNRQNAGKARIFPSSDLEPAMRLIATSVAILALSLPAAAEPANHNVFGTFYTQAGTSRVTIEDCGDGSPCGRVSAINPNVLEPGTTAEDLRTKAGDPVLGLLILEGFEQKRSDWRGGTIYDPENDKTYAARIKRLADGDLELKGCVGPICQTQIWTEYEGE
;
A
#
# COMPACT_ATOMS: atom_id res chain seq x y z
N MET A 1 40.39 -13.32 -15.10
CA MET A 1 39.40 -12.45 -14.42
C MET A 1 39.84 -12.21 -12.99
N PRO A 2 40.15 -10.98 -12.55
CA PRO A 2 40.55 -10.75 -11.16
C PRO A 2 39.37 -10.28 -10.29
N LYS A 3 39.28 -10.91 -9.12
CA LYS A 3 38.32 -10.69 -8.03
C LYS A 3 38.40 -9.23 -7.53
N ARG A 4 37.27 -8.52 -7.46
CA ARG A 4 37.19 -7.18 -6.86
C ARG A 4 37.23 -7.29 -5.34
N ARG A 5 38.33 -6.85 -4.74
CA ARG A 5 38.55 -6.73 -3.29
C ARG A 5 38.05 -5.35 -2.84
N TRP A 6 37.10 -5.32 -1.91
CA TRP A 6 36.69 -4.09 -1.23
C TRP A 6 37.72 -3.73 -0.16
N GLN A 7 38.14 -2.47 -0.09
CA GLN A 7 38.91 -1.92 1.02
C GLN A 7 38.07 -0.86 1.73
N THR A 8 38.08 -0.89 3.06
CA THR A 8 37.51 0.13 3.93
C THR A 8 38.50 1.27 4.10
N ALA A 9 38.14 2.47 3.63
CA ALA A 9 38.91 3.69 3.91
C ALA A 9 38.30 4.39 5.13
N THR A 10 39.08 4.52 6.20
CA THR A 10 38.69 5.25 7.42
C THR A 10 39.19 6.68 7.29
N LEU A 11 38.28 7.64 7.11
CA LEU A 11 38.63 9.07 7.12
C LEU A 11 38.77 9.56 8.58
N ARG A 12 40.01 9.80 9.00
CA ARG A 12 40.33 10.47 10.27
C ARG A 12 40.00 11.95 10.13
N ARG A 13 39.01 12.44 10.90
CA ARG A 13 38.72 13.88 10.98
C ARG A 13 39.78 14.54 11.87
N SER A 14 40.49 15.53 11.34
CA SER A 14 41.37 16.40 12.13
C SER A 14 40.48 17.27 13.02
N ASN A 15 40.59 17.08 14.34
CA ASN A 15 39.89 17.89 15.33
C ASN A 15 40.68 19.18 15.55
N ASN A 16 40.16 20.30 15.04
CA ASN A 16 40.45 21.60 15.61
C ASN A 16 39.25 22.52 15.44
N THR A 17 38.44 22.63 16.49
CA THR A 17 37.56 23.79 16.73
C THR A 17 37.19 23.81 18.21
N PRO A 18 37.33 24.96 18.89
CA PRO A 18 36.91 25.11 20.27
C PRO A 18 35.40 25.34 20.31
N ASN A 19 34.79 24.91 21.43
CA ASN A 19 33.39 25.03 21.82
C ASN A 19 32.52 23.83 21.45
N GLY A 20 32.20 23.06 22.49
CA GLY A 20 31.47 21.80 22.44
C GLY A 20 30.11 21.92 21.76
N ALA A 21 29.98 21.20 20.65
CA ALA A 21 28.71 20.78 20.07
C ALA A 21 28.89 19.33 19.59
N SER A 22 28.01 18.44 20.07
CA SER A 22 28.00 17.01 19.73
C SER A 22 27.83 16.81 18.22
N ALA A 23 28.78 16.10 17.59
CA ALA A 23 28.80 15.87 16.15
C ALA A 23 27.97 14.63 15.78
N SER A 24 26.85 14.84 15.08
CA SER A 24 26.05 13.77 14.46
C SER A 24 26.58 13.50 13.03
N SER A 25 27.01 12.27 12.78
CA SER A 25 27.53 11.79 11.50
C SER A 25 26.41 11.60 10.49
N ARG A 26 26.52 12.20 9.29
CA ARG A 26 25.64 11.88 8.15
C ARG A 26 26.46 11.23 7.04
N THR A 27 25.98 10.10 6.53
CA THR A 27 26.54 9.37 5.38
C THR A 27 25.82 9.84 4.12
N CYS A 28 26.55 10.27 3.10
CA CYS A 28 25.99 10.65 1.80
C CYS A 28 26.64 9.79 0.70
N TRP A 29 25.83 9.16 -0.14
CA TRP A 29 26.30 8.33 -1.25
C TRP A 29 26.34 9.15 -2.54
N THR A 30 27.47 9.19 -3.24
CA THR A 30 27.58 9.82 -4.57
C THR A 30 27.94 8.77 -5.63
N ARG A 31 27.29 8.87 -6.79
CA ARG A 31 27.49 8.01 -7.95
C ARG A 31 28.75 8.47 -8.71
N LYS A 32 29.70 7.57 -8.93
CA LYS A 32 30.89 7.79 -9.78
C LYS A 32 30.44 8.05 -11.23
N THR A 33 30.51 9.28 -11.69
CA THR A 33 30.67 9.60 -13.11
C THR A 33 32.02 10.31 -13.26
N GLY A 34 32.87 9.76 -14.13
CA GLY A 34 34.22 10.27 -14.34
C GLY A 34 34.21 11.52 -15.22
N SER A 35 34.76 12.61 -14.71
CA SER A 35 35.64 13.55 -15.42
C SER A 35 36.24 14.55 -14.42
N PRO A 36 37.55 14.84 -14.46
CA PRO A 36 38.21 15.69 -13.49
C PRO A 36 38.02 17.19 -13.81
N CYS A 37 37.34 17.92 -12.93
CA CYS A 37 37.35 19.38 -12.95
C CYS A 37 38.70 19.90 -12.43
N GLN A 38 39.47 20.53 -13.32
CA GLN A 38 40.63 21.35 -12.98
C GLN A 38 40.19 22.55 -12.14
N ILE A 39 40.84 22.75 -11.00
CA ILE A 39 40.67 23.91 -10.13
C ILE A 39 41.59 25.01 -10.66
N SER A 40 41.02 25.97 -11.39
CA SER A 40 41.68 27.24 -11.68
C SER A 40 41.51 28.16 -10.47
N SER A 41 42.63 28.39 -9.78
CA SER A 41 42.78 29.35 -8.70
C SER A 41 42.80 30.77 -9.28
N SER A 42 41.67 31.47 -9.22
CA SER A 42 41.70 32.93 -9.19
C SER A 42 40.71 33.47 -8.17
N LEU A 43 41.26 34.24 -7.23
CA LEU A 43 40.54 34.98 -6.23
C LEU A 43 39.63 36.01 -6.91
N LYS A 44 38.33 36.04 -6.58
CA LYS A 44 37.55 37.26 -6.24
C LYS A 44 36.06 36.93 -6.02
N ALA A 45 35.49 37.63 -5.03
CA ALA A 45 34.06 37.78 -4.70
C ALA A 45 33.35 36.56 -4.07
N ARG A 46 33.32 36.39 -2.73
CA ARG A 46 32.42 37.04 -1.74
C ARG A 46 30.92 37.05 -2.12
N ALA A 47 30.19 36.02 -1.64
CA ALA A 47 28.81 36.06 -1.10
C ALA A 47 28.38 34.61 -0.73
N ILE A 48 28.81 34.05 0.40
CA ILE A 48 28.02 33.90 1.64
C ILE A 48 26.57 33.38 1.42
N LEU A 49 26.48 32.05 1.29
CA LEU A 49 25.75 31.12 2.17
C LEU A 49 24.36 31.52 2.72
N LYS A 50 23.33 30.76 2.31
CA LYS A 50 22.14 30.26 3.08
C LYS A 50 21.23 29.56 2.02
N ARG A 51 20.59 28.40 2.20
CA ARG A 51 20.47 27.41 3.27
C ARG A 51 19.68 26.24 2.66
N CYS A 52 20.14 25.00 2.83
CA CYS A 52 19.29 23.80 2.72
C CYS A 52 18.37 23.70 3.94
N ASP A 53 17.27 22.95 3.76
CA ASP A 53 16.47 22.28 4.79
C ASP A 53 15.37 23.14 5.44
N GLN A 54 14.09 22.82 5.12
CA GLN A 54 13.03 22.49 6.08
C GLN A 54 11.63 22.43 5.43
N ASP A 55 11.30 21.29 4.83
CA ASP A 55 9.90 20.81 4.78
C ASP A 55 9.58 20.20 6.16
N ILE A 56 8.98 21.03 7.01
CA ILE A 56 8.44 20.59 8.30
C ILE A 56 6.98 20.18 8.08
N TRP A 57 6.80 18.86 8.10
CA TRP A 57 5.59 18.13 8.49
C TRP A 57 4.89 18.82 9.68
N GLN A 58 3.69 19.35 9.45
CA GLN A 58 2.85 19.92 10.52
C GLN A 58 1.98 18.82 11.16
N PRO A 59 2.11 18.53 12.46
CA PRO A 59 1.09 17.79 13.18
C PRO A 59 -0.12 18.69 13.47
N ASN A 60 -1.26 18.23 12.95
CA ASN A 60 -2.61 18.73 13.13
C ASN A 60 -2.92 19.08 14.61
N ARG A 61 -2.89 20.38 14.94
CA ARG A 61 -3.27 20.89 16.27
C ARG A 61 -4.78 21.07 16.32
N GLN A 62 -5.42 20.20 17.10
CA GLN A 62 -6.84 20.18 17.39
C GLN A 62 -7.33 21.54 17.89
N ALA A 63 -8.18 22.19 17.10
CA ALA A 63 -8.94 23.36 17.52
C ALA A 63 -10.11 22.94 18.43
N GLY A 64 -10.22 23.63 19.56
CA GLY A 64 -11.08 23.28 20.69
C GLY A 64 -12.57 23.25 20.38
N ARG A 65 -13.25 22.22 20.91
CA ARG A 65 -14.70 22.23 21.10
C ARG A 65 -14.99 22.53 22.58
N ARG A 66 -15.66 23.65 22.82
CA ARG A 66 -16.27 23.97 24.12
C ARG A 66 -17.38 22.94 24.43
N PRO A 67 -17.53 22.47 25.68
CA PRO A 67 -18.66 21.63 26.04
C PRO A 67 -19.95 22.46 26.06
N ARG A 68 -20.94 22.06 25.26
CA ARG A 68 -22.31 22.59 25.37
C ARG A 68 -22.96 21.97 26.61
N LYS A 69 -23.31 22.82 27.58
CA LYS A 69 -24.20 22.46 28.70
C LYS A 69 -25.55 22.01 28.15
N ILE A 70 -25.90 20.75 28.36
CA ILE A 70 -27.26 20.25 28.18
C ILE A 70 -28.01 20.60 29.46
N THR A 71 -28.81 21.67 29.45
CA THR A 71 -29.76 21.95 30.52
C THR A 71 -31.03 21.15 30.25
N ASN A 72 -31.26 20.12 31.07
CA ASN A 72 -32.48 19.33 31.09
C ASN A 72 -33.65 20.23 31.53
N ARG A 73 -34.57 20.54 30.59
CA ARG A 73 -35.81 21.25 30.90
C ARG A 73 -36.90 20.21 31.15
N GLN A 74 -37.17 19.99 32.42
CA GLN A 74 -38.31 19.22 32.90
C GLN A 74 -39.60 19.83 32.35
N ASN A 75 -40.32 19.09 31.50
CA ASN A 75 -41.71 19.38 31.22
C ASN A 75 -42.56 18.65 32.26
N ALA A 76 -42.92 19.40 33.29
CA ALA A 76 -44.05 19.11 34.16
C ALA A 76 -45.34 19.24 33.34
N GLY A 77 -46.07 18.13 33.19
CA GLY A 77 -47.27 18.06 32.38
C GLY A 77 -48.29 17.08 32.97
N LYS A 78 -48.89 17.49 34.08
CA LYS A 78 -50.26 17.18 34.54
C LYS A 78 -50.78 15.75 34.36
N ALA A 79 -50.76 15.03 35.48
CA ALA A 79 -51.66 13.94 35.79
C ALA A 79 -53.12 14.34 35.57
N ARG A 80 -53.86 13.51 34.82
CA ARG A 80 -55.31 13.43 34.94
C ARG A 80 -55.70 11.99 35.30
N ILE A 81 -56.36 11.93 36.43
CA ILE A 81 -57.03 10.80 37.05
C ILE A 81 -58.09 10.28 36.06
N PHE A 82 -58.07 8.99 35.76
CA PHE A 82 -59.23 8.27 35.24
C PHE A 82 -59.59 7.16 36.22
N PRO A 83 -60.87 7.04 36.62
CA PRO A 83 -61.31 6.06 37.59
C PRO A 83 -61.33 4.66 36.99
N SER A 84 -60.93 3.71 37.81
CA SER A 84 -61.08 2.28 37.64
C SER A 84 -62.55 1.87 37.68
N SER A 85 -62.98 1.13 36.67
CA SER A 85 -64.16 0.28 36.73
C SER A 85 -63.83 -1.05 36.08
N ASP A 86 -63.80 -2.08 36.93
CA ASP A 86 -63.79 -3.50 36.59
C ASP A 86 -64.91 -3.87 35.60
N LEU A 87 -64.67 -4.87 34.74
CA LEU A 87 -65.45 -6.12 34.65
C LEU A 87 -65.17 -6.89 33.34
N GLU A 88 -64.71 -8.13 33.55
CA GLU A 88 -64.86 -9.38 32.78
C GLU A 88 -63.96 -9.79 31.58
N PRO A 89 -63.55 -11.08 31.51
CA PRO A 89 -62.65 -11.63 30.50
C PRO A 89 -63.43 -12.36 29.40
N ALA A 90 -63.44 -11.81 28.19
CA ALA A 90 -63.90 -12.52 27.00
C ALA A 90 -62.79 -12.51 25.95
N MET A 91 -62.00 -13.58 25.97
CA MET A 91 -61.04 -13.93 24.94
C MET A 91 -61.73 -13.99 23.57
N ARG A 92 -61.48 -12.98 22.73
CA ARG A 92 -61.73 -13.03 21.28
C ARG A 92 -60.47 -12.58 20.55
N LEU A 93 -59.91 -13.56 19.84
CA LEU A 93 -58.76 -13.49 18.94
C LEU A 93 -58.86 -12.28 17.99
N ILE A 94 -57.93 -11.33 18.12
CA ILE A 94 -57.59 -10.36 17.07
C ILE A 94 -56.07 -10.24 16.98
N ALA A 95 -55.54 -10.88 15.94
CA ALA A 95 -54.42 -10.52 15.07
C ALA A 95 -53.37 -9.48 15.53
N THR A 96 -52.10 -9.87 15.32
CA THR A 96 -50.97 -9.03 14.84
C THR A 96 -50.59 -7.84 15.74
N SER A 97 -49.41 -7.77 16.39
CA SER A 97 -48.10 -7.67 15.76
C SER A 97 -47.03 -7.64 16.86
N VAL A 98 -46.20 -8.68 17.00
CA VAL A 98 -44.97 -8.55 17.78
C VAL A 98 -43.97 -7.83 16.90
N ALA A 99 -43.74 -6.55 17.20
CA ALA A 99 -42.76 -5.71 16.52
C ALA A 99 -41.36 -6.31 16.70
N ILE A 100 -40.89 -7.02 15.68
CA ILE A 100 -39.48 -7.35 15.52
C ILE A 100 -38.77 -6.03 15.23
N LEU A 101 -38.21 -5.39 16.26
CA LEU A 101 -37.21 -4.33 16.09
C LEU A 101 -35.98 -4.98 15.44
N ALA A 102 -35.95 -5.00 14.11
CA ALA A 102 -34.76 -5.35 13.35
C ALA A 102 -33.68 -4.29 13.66
N LEU A 103 -32.71 -4.66 14.49
CA LEU A 103 -31.47 -3.93 14.68
C LEU A 103 -30.75 -3.85 13.33
N SER A 104 -30.89 -2.73 12.63
CA SER A 104 -30.07 -2.40 11.48
C SER A 104 -28.67 -2.07 11.98
N LEU A 105 -27.80 -3.10 12.05
CA LEU A 105 -26.37 -2.85 12.23
C LEU A 105 -25.88 -2.04 11.01
N PRO A 106 -25.22 -0.88 11.22
CA PRO A 106 -24.55 -0.21 10.12
C PRO A 106 -23.42 -1.12 9.64
N ALA A 107 -23.48 -1.55 8.39
CA ALA A 107 -22.35 -2.21 7.74
C ALA A 107 -21.18 -1.21 7.73
N ALA A 108 -20.13 -1.51 8.49
CA ALA A 108 -18.91 -0.73 8.45
C ALA A 108 -18.31 -0.87 7.04
N ALA A 109 -18.20 0.24 6.31
CA ALA A 109 -17.42 0.28 5.10
C ALA A 109 -15.95 0.12 5.48
N GLU A 110 -15.30 -0.93 5.00
CA GLU A 110 -13.86 -1.09 5.18
C GLU A 110 -13.11 0.09 4.54
N PRO A 111 -12.06 0.61 5.18
CA PRO A 111 -11.25 1.67 4.59
C PRO A 111 -10.70 1.17 3.26
N ALA A 112 -10.89 1.97 2.22
CA ALA A 112 -10.32 1.69 0.91
C ALA A 112 -8.80 1.69 0.99
N ASN A 113 -8.19 0.51 0.85
CA ASN A 113 -6.75 0.37 0.77
C ASN A 113 -6.33 0.30 -0.69
N HIS A 114 -5.77 1.40 -1.20
CA HIS A 114 -5.22 1.47 -2.55
C HIS A 114 -3.76 1.00 -2.62
N ASN A 115 -3.13 0.72 -1.47
CA ASN A 115 -1.74 0.28 -1.42
C ASN A 115 -1.61 -1.19 -1.82
N VAL A 116 -1.43 -1.41 -3.12
CA VAL A 116 -1.17 -2.73 -3.73
C VAL A 116 0.32 -2.97 -4.01
N PHE A 117 1.18 -2.04 -3.61
CA PHE A 117 2.62 -2.13 -3.83
C PHE A 117 3.25 -3.12 -2.84
N GLY A 118 4.27 -3.84 -3.30
CA GLY A 118 4.93 -4.89 -2.53
C GLY A 118 5.44 -6.03 -3.41
N THR A 119 6.01 -7.05 -2.79
CA THR A 119 6.39 -8.29 -3.48
C THR A 119 5.47 -9.40 -3.01
N PHE A 120 4.97 -10.21 -3.94
CA PHE A 120 3.99 -11.26 -3.67
C PHE A 120 4.38 -12.57 -4.34
N TYR A 121 4.04 -13.69 -3.71
CA TYR A 121 4.06 -15.00 -4.33
C TYR A 121 2.83 -15.18 -5.21
N THR A 122 3.01 -15.74 -6.40
CA THR A 122 1.86 -16.19 -7.21
C THR A 122 1.11 -17.30 -6.48
N GLN A 123 -0.20 -17.45 -6.73
CA GLN A 123 -1.01 -18.48 -6.06
C GLN A 123 -0.47 -19.91 -6.28
N ALA A 124 0.13 -20.16 -7.45
CA ALA A 124 0.76 -21.44 -7.77
C ALA A 124 2.13 -21.62 -7.08
N GLY A 125 2.69 -20.58 -6.46
CA GLY A 125 4.00 -20.59 -5.83
C GLY A 125 5.16 -20.70 -6.83
N THR A 126 4.91 -20.44 -8.11
CA THR A 126 5.89 -20.61 -9.20
C THR A 126 6.86 -19.45 -9.30
N SER A 127 6.45 -18.26 -8.89
CA SER A 127 7.24 -17.04 -9.02
C SER A 127 6.89 -15.99 -7.97
N ARG A 128 7.76 -15.00 -7.82
CA ARG A 128 7.53 -13.78 -7.06
C ARG A 128 7.36 -12.61 -8.00
N VAL A 129 6.33 -11.81 -7.77
CA VAL A 129 6.01 -10.62 -8.55
C VAL A 129 6.18 -9.40 -7.66
N THR A 130 6.95 -8.42 -8.11
CA THR A 130 7.09 -7.13 -7.45
C THR A 130 6.18 -6.12 -8.14
N ILE A 131 5.31 -5.48 -7.36
CA ILE A 131 4.38 -4.44 -7.79
C ILE A 131 4.93 -3.08 -7.33
N GLU A 132 5.21 -2.24 -8.31
CA GLU A 132 5.77 -0.90 -8.15
C GLU A 132 5.00 0.13 -8.99
N ASP A 133 5.29 1.41 -8.82
CA ASP A 133 4.67 2.47 -9.61
C ASP A 133 5.20 2.44 -11.06
N CYS A 134 4.31 2.44 -12.05
CA CYS A 134 4.67 2.50 -13.47
C CYS A 134 5.32 3.83 -13.88
N GLY A 135 5.29 4.86 -13.03
CA GLY A 135 5.73 6.23 -13.27
C GLY A 135 4.58 7.25 -13.42
N ASP A 136 3.34 6.78 -13.41
CA ASP A 136 2.11 7.57 -13.56
C ASP A 136 1.18 7.48 -12.34
N GLY A 137 1.63 6.84 -11.26
CA GLY A 137 0.82 6.57 -10.07
C GLY A 137 0.03 5.26 -10.15
N SER A 138 0.05 4.56 -11.29
CA SER A 138 -0.59 3.24 -11.45
C SER A 138 0.37 2.09 -11.08
N PRO A 139 -0.16 0.95 -10.61
CA PRO A 139 0.65 -0.21 -10.27
C PRO A 139 1.06 -1.02 -11.51
N CYS A 140 2.35 -1.32 -11.60
CA CYS A 140 2.98 -2.24 -12.55
C CYS A 140 3.57 -3.43 -11.81
N GLY A 141 3.32 -4.64 -12.29
CA GLY A 141 3.86 -5.88 -11.71
C GLY A 141 4.89 -6.55 -12.60
N ARG A 142 6.08 -6.82 -12.06
CA ARG A 142 7.17 -7.52 -12.75
C ARG A 142 7.56 -8.80 -12.04
N VAL A 143 7.90 -9.83 -12.80
CA VAL A 143 8.45 -11.07 -12.25
C VAL A 143 9.85 -10.80 -11.69
N SER A 144 9.98 -10.89 -10.37
CA SER A 144 11.21 -10.56 -9.63
C SER A 144 12.07 -11.78 -9.29
N ALA A 145 11.44 -12.96 -9.19
CA ALA A 145 12.15 -14.22 -9.01
C ALA A 145 11.28 -15.39 -9.48
N ILE A 146 11.93 -16.51 -9.79
CA ILE A 146 11.29 -17.79 -10.10
C ILE A 146 11.61 -18.76 -8.98
N ASN A 147 10.64 -19.60 -8.61
CA ASN A 147 10.87 -20.65 -7.63
C ASN A 147 11.77 -21.74 -8.24
N PRO A 148 12.94 -22.04 -7.65
CA PRO A 148 13.83 -23.06 -8.21
C PRO A 148 13.22 -24.46 -8.23
N ASN A 149 12.21 -24.73 -7.39
CA ASN A 149 11.55 -26.04 -7.35
C ASN A 149 10.66 -26.31 -8.57
N VAL A 150 10.32 -25.29 -9.36
CA VAL A 150 9.54 -25.46 -10.61
C VAL A 150 10.42 -25.50 -11.86
N LEU A 151 11.74 -25.38 -11.70
CA LEU A 151 12.69 -25.44 -12.80
C LEU A 151 13.04 -26.89 -13.13
N GLU A 152 13.22 -27.16 -14.41
CA GLU A 152 13.76 -28.44 -14.87
C GLU A 152 15.24 -28.58 -14.48
N PRO A 153 15.74 -29.81 -14.24
CA PRO A 153 17.14 -30.04 -13.92
C PRO A 153 18.06 -29.48 -15.00
N GLY A 154 18.97 -28.58 -14.60
CA GLY A 154 19.94 -27.95 -15.51
C GLY A 154 19.48 -26.63 -16.14
N THR A 155 18.25 -26.20 -15.89
CA THR A 155 17.72 -24.90 -16.34
C THR A 155 17.80 -23.87 -15.20
N THR A 156 18.24 -22.65 -15.50
CA THR A 156 18.24 -21.52 -14.55
C THR A 156 17.04 -20.59 -14.77
N ALA A 157 16.74 -19.72 -13.80
CA ALA A 157 15.64 -18.76 -13.93
C ALA A 157 15.88 -17.78 -15.09
N GLU A 158 17.15 -17.48 -15.40
CA GLU A 158 17.60 -16.62 -16.49
C GLU A 158 17.42 -17.26 -17.88
N ASP A 159 17.34 -18.59 -17.92
CA ASP A 159 17.14 -19.35 -19.16
C ASP A 159 15.66 -19.42 -19.56
N LEU A 160 14.73 -19.16 -18.63
CA LEU A 160 13.30 -19.20 -18.94
C LEU A 160 12.89 -18.10 -19.92
N ARG A 161 12.14 -18.50 -20.96
CA ARG A 161 11.64 -17.62 -22.02
C ARG A 161 10.14 -17.76 -22.21
N THR A 162 9.50 -16.67 -22.58
CA THR A 162 8.13 -16.66 -23.11
C THR A 162 8.10 -17.35 -24.47
N LYS A 163 6.90 -17.65 -25.00
CA LYS A 163 6.77 -18.17 -26.38
C LYS A 163 7.30 -17.20 -27.44
N ALA A 164 7.29 -15.89 -27.15
CA ALA A 164 7.87 -14.86 -27.99
C ALA A 164 9.40 -14.76 -27.88
N GLY A 165 10.03 -15.46 -26.93
CA GLY A 165 11.48 -15.49 -26.73
C GLY A 165 12.01 -14.47 -25.70
N ASP A 166 11.13 -13.74 -25.03
CA ASP A 166 11.51 -12.77 -24.01
C ASP A 166 11.87 -13.45 -22.68
N PRO A 167 12.85 -12.93 -21.91
CA PRO A 167 13.13 -13.44 -20.56
C PRO A 167 11.89 -13.36 -19.67
N VAL A 168 11.58 -14.45 -18.97
CA VAL A 168 10.48 -14.45 -17.98
C VAL A 168 10.87 -13.63 -16.75
N LEU A 169 12.14 -13.66 -16.35
CA LEU A 169 12.65 -12.83 -15.27
C LEU A 169 12.67 -11.34 -15.69
N GLY A 170 12.05 -10.48 -14.89
CA GLY A 170 11.90 -9.04 -15.16
C GLY A 170 10.71 -8.68 -16.07
N LEU A 171 9.98 -9.69 -16.56
CA LEU A 171 8.84 -9.51 -17.45
C LEU A 171 7.73 -8.70 -16.77
N LEU A 172 7.22 -7.70 -17.48
CA LEU A 172 6.03 -6.96 -17.06
C LEU A 172 4.80 -7.84 -17.30
N ILE A 173 4.11 -8.20 -16.23
CA ILE A 173 2.92 -9.06 -16.30
C ILE A 173 1.65 -8.34 -15.87
N LEU A 174 1.73 -7.18 -15.22
CA LEU A 174 0.59 -6.40 -14.76
C LEU A 174 0.79 -4.94 -15.13
N GLU A 175 -0.19 -4.34 -15.80
CA GLU A 175 -0.15 -2.92 -16.20
C GLU A 175 -1.54 -2.35 -16.51
N GLY A 176 -1.62 -1.03 -16.75
CA GLY A 176 -2.83 -0.36 -17.27
C GLY A 176 -3.94 -0.16 -16.23
N PHE A 177 -3.62 -0.18 -14.95
CA PHE A 177 -4.60 -0.11 -13.88
C PHE A 177 -5.05 1.32 -13.59
N GLU A 178 -6.37 1.49 -13.41
CA GLU A 178 -6.96 2.74 -12.95
C GLU A 178 -7.46 2.61 -11.52
N GLN A 179 -7.16 3.61 -10.69
CA GLN A 179 -7.65 3.68 -9.33
C GLN A 179 -9.18 3.86 -9.30
N LYS A 180 -9.87 3.01 -8.55
CA LYS A 180 -11.31 3.14 -8.24
C LYS A 180 -11.49 3.28 -6.73
N ARG A 181 -12.71 3.10 -6.21
CA ARG A 181 -13.05 3.42 -4.81
C ARG A 181 -12.29 2.60 -3.78
N SER A 182 -11.99 1.32 -4.05
CA SER A 182 -11.31 0.43 -3.10
C SER A 182 -10.42 -0.61 -3.78
N ASP A 183 -10.25 -0.49 -5.09
CA ASP A 183 -9.55 -1.43 -5.93
C ASP A 183 -8.99 -0.73 -7.18
N TRP A 184 -8.16 -1.46 -7.91
CA TRP A 184 -7.60 -1.04 -9.19
C TRP A 184 -8.24 -1.87 -10.31
N ARG A 185 -8.74 -1.21 -11.35
CA ARG A 185 -9.51 -1.84 -12.44
C ARG A 185 -9.05 -1.35 -13.81
N GLY A 186 -9.41 -2.09 -14.85
CA GLY A 186 -9.11 -1.70 -16.23
C GLY A 186 -7.72 -2.13 -16.71
N GLY A 187 -6.90 -2.64 -15.80
CA GLY A 187 -5.60 -3.21 -16.13
C GLY A 187 -5.68 -4.58 -16.78
N THR A 188 -4.51 -5.11 -17.07
CA THR A 188 -4.32 -6.40 -17.73
C THR A 188 -3.33 -7.27 -16.95
N ILE A 189 -3.45 -8.57 -17.15
CA ILE A 189 -2.45 -9.56 -16.72
C ILE A 189 -1.98 -10.36 -17.94
N TYR A 190 -0.67 -10.41 -18.16
CA TYR A 190 -0.05 -11.28 -19.16
C TYR A 190 0.35 -12.62 -18.52
N ASP A 191 -0.09 -13.70 -19.14
CA ASP A 191 0.26 -15.08 -18.80
C ASP A 191 1.33 -15.58 -19.80
N PRO A 192 2.60 -15.73 -19.36
CA PRO A 192 3.69 -16.17 -20.23
C PRO A 192 3.61 -17.66 -20.62
N GLU A 193 2.89 -18.49 -19.87
CA GLU A 193 2.74 -19.93 -20.19
C GLU A 193 1.77 -20.11 -21.37
N ASN A 194 0.68 -19.35 -21.34
CA ASN A 194 -0.32 -19.37 -22.39
C ASN A 194 -0.05 -18.39 -23.52
N ASP A 195 0.83 -17.41 -23.31
CA ASP A 195 1.10 -16.27 -24.20
C ASP A 195 -0.18 -15.47 -24.47
N LYS A 196 -0.89 -15.12 -23.39
CA LYS A 196 -2.19 -14.46 -23.46
C LYS A 196 -2.30 -13.35 -22.44
N THR A 197 -3.01 -12.29 -22.82
CA THR A 197 -3.33 -11.17 -21.93
C THR A 197 -4.80 -11.18 -21.56
N TYR A 198 -5.09 -11.05 -20.27
CA TYR A 198 -6.43 -11.05 -19.71
C TYR A 198 -6.74 -9.73 -19.03
N ALA A 199 -8.02 -9.36 -18.95
CA ALA A 199 -8.42 -8.21 -18.16
C ALA A 199 -8.23 -8.52 -16.67
N ALA A 200 -7.67 -7.58 -15.91
CA ALA A 200 -7.32 -7.77 -14.52
C ALA A 200 -7.92 -6.71 -13.61
N ARG A 201 -8.15 -7.09 -12.36
CA ARG A 201 -8.43 -6.19 -11.25
C ARG A 201 -7.59 -6.64 -10.06
N ILE A 202 -7.06 -5.69 -9.31
CA ILE A 202 -6.26 -5.99 -8.12
C ILE A 202 -6.77 -5.19 -6.92
N LYS A 203 -6.72 -5.82 -5.75
CA LYS A 203 -7.14 -5.23 -4.48
C LYS A 203 -6.23 -5.75 -3.36
N ARG A 204 -5.87 -4.86 -2.44
CA ARG A 204 -5.19 -5.25 -1.20
C ARG A 204 -6.21 -5.78 -0.19
N LEU A 205 -5.95 -6.94 0.37
CA LEU A 205 -6.73 -7.54 1.45
C LEU A 205 -6.29 -7.01 2.81
N ALA A 206 -7.10 -7.27 3.84
CA ALA A 206 -6.86 -6.75 5.19
C ALA A 206 -5.68 -7.41 5.90
N ASP A 207 -5.33 -8.63 5.51
CA ASP A 207 -4.19 -9.42 6.00
C ASP A 207 -2.85 -9.04 5.35
N GLY A 208 -2.87 -8.23 4.29
CA GLY A 208 -1.67 -7.87 3.53
C GLY A 208 -1.57 -8.60 2.19
N ASP A 209 -2.38 -9.61 1.94
CA ASP A 209 -2.34 -10.34 0.67
C ASP A 209 -2.95 -9.51 -0.47
N LEU A 210 -2.62 -9.91 -1.69
CA LEU A 210 -3.13 -9.29 -2.90
C LEU A 210 -4.20 -10.20 -3.53
N GLU A 211 -5.42 -9.70 -3.63
CA GLU A 211 -6.46 -10.32 -4.45
C GLU A 211 -6.26 -9.87 -5.90
N LEU A 212 -6.00 -10.84 -6.78
CA LEU A 212 -5.90 -10.65 -8.21
C LEU A 212 -7.04 -11.37 -8.92
N LYS A 213 -7.80 -10.64 -9.73
CA LYS A 213 -8.93 -11.20 -10.49
C LYS A 213 -8.70 -11.05 -11.98
N GLY A 214 -8.45 -12.17 -12.66
CA GLY A 214 -8.33 -12.24 -14.12
C GLY A 214 -9.67 -12.61 -14.76
N CYS A 215 -10.03 -11.95 -15.87
CA CYS A 215 -11.30 -12.16 -16.57
C CYS A 215 -11.09 -12.45 -18.06
N VAL A 216 -11.85 -13.44 -18.56
CA VAL A 216 -12.03 -13.75 -19.98
C VAL A 216 -13.48 -13.50 -20.34
N GLY A 217 -13.76 -12.33 -20.93
CA GLY A 217 -15.14 -11.90 -21.19
C GLY A 217 -15.96 -11.83 -19.89
N PRO A 218 -17.12 -12.51 -19.79
CA PRO A 218 -17.96 -12.47 -18.59
C PRO A 218 -17.46 -13.38 -17.45
N ILE A 219 -16.51 -14.29 -17.71
CA ILE A 219 -16.00 -15.26 -16.73
C ILE A 219 -14.76 -14.68 -16.08
N CYS A 220 -14.70 -14.68 -14.75
CA CYS A 220 -13.55 -14.23 -13.98
C CYS A 220 -13.10 -15.29 -12.99
N GLN A 221 -11.78 -15.39 -12.79
CA GLN A 221 -11.14 -16.22 -11.78
C GLN A 221 -10.38 -15.32 -10.81
N THR A 222 -10.52 -15.60 -9.52
CA THR A 222 -9.83 -14.87 -8.46
C THR A 222 -8.67 -15.73 -7.93
N GLN A 223 -7.53 -15.09 -7.75
CA GLN A 223 -6.33 -15.64 -7.14
C GLN A 223 -5.94 -14.78 -5.94
N ILE A 224 -5.44 -15.41 -4.88
CA ILE A 224 -4.86 -14.73 -3.74
C ILE A 224 -3.34 -14.92 -3.80
N TRP A 225 -2.62 -13.82 -3.80
CA TRP A 225 -1.17 -13.78 -3.85
C TRP A 225 -0.65 -13.33 -2.49
N THR A 226 0.12 -14.21 -1.86
CA THR A 226 0.61 -13.99 -0.50
C THR A 226 1.77 -13.00 -0.48
N GLU A 227 1.74 -12.06 0.44
CA GLU A 227 2.83 -11.08 0.60
C GLU A 227 4.16 -11.76 0.96
N TYR A 228 5.24 -11.29 0.34
CA TYR A 228 6.60 -11.70 0.65
C TYR A 228 7.25 -10.62 1.53
N GLU A 229 7.48 -10.93 2.80
CA GLU A 229 8.01 -9.98 3.77
C GLU A 229 9.55 -9.82 3.76
N GLY A 230 10.27 -10.50 2.86
CA GLY A 230 11.73 -10.45 2.83
C GLY A 230 12.39 -11.26 3.94
N GLU A 231 13.37 -12.08 3.57
CA GLU A 231 14.32 -12.72 4.50
C GLU A 231 15.67 -12.01 4.49
#